data_AF-A0A7C5DPX1-F1
#
_entry.id   AF-A0A7C5DPX1-F1
#
_cell.length_a   1.000
_cell.length_b   1.000
_cell.length_c   1.000
_cell.angle_alpha   90.00
_cell.angle_beta   90.00
_cell.angle_gamma   90.00
#
_symmetry.space_group_name_H-M   'P 1'
#
loop_
_entity.id
_entity.type
_entity.pdbx_description
1 polymer ?
#
loop_
_entity_poly.entity_id
_entity_poly.type
_entity_poly.pdbx_seq_one_letter_code
_entity_poly.pdbx_strand_id
1 'polypeptide(L)'
;MALEVVRYLIEPRKWTELPGDWQAVFGRRAPLAVEIGFGNGEFLAEAATRQPDWNFVGFEVSLTCLEKTGRRLARRGLANVRLARVDGRFALRELFPDGSLARVYVHFPCPWPKARHAKRRLVNGDFVRTLAAVLEPGGVFELNTDVDWYAFEATERLQAGGWFVVHGPWVLSREGPGTRYERKWRKEGRRVIRVLAERRSPAEVNRIAEGKMPHARVNTEVKRDALYSLLNLKETWPKGAFAIKEIFFAPDGDSALLRAFSSDEGFQQHYFIVVAKGRRGWIVKLDGATVPFRTPAVKRSVAAVAAALKESS
;
A
#
# COMPACT_ATOMS: atom_id res chain seq x y z
N MET A 1 -8.71 20.60 -16.45
CA MET A 1 -8.18 19.23 -16.62
C MET A 1 -7.08 18.83 -15.62
N ALA A 2 -5.99 19.59 -15.39
CA ALA A 2 -4.92 19.16 -14.46
C ALA A 2 -5.36 19.12 -12.98
N LEU A 3 -6.11 20.12 -12.50
CA LEU A 3 -6.66 20.15 -11.14
C LEU A 3 -7.72 19.08 -10.87
N GLU A 4 -8.43 18.60 -11.90
CA GLU A 4 -9.48 17.59 -11.71
C GLU A 4 -8.93 16.22 -11.31
N VAL A 5 -7.65 15.95 -11.57
CA VAL A 5 -6.99 14.71 -11.13
C VAL A 5 -6.98 14.63 -9.60
N VAL A 6 -6.82 15.76 -8.91
CA VAL A 6 -6.66 15.82 -7.45
C VAL A 6 -7.88 15.27 -6.71
N ARG A 7 -9.10 15.45 -7.26
CA ARG A 7 -10.34 14.94 -6.63
C ARG A 7 -10.39 13.42 -6.49
N TYR A 8 -9.59 12.71 -7.29
CA TYR A 8 -9.49 11.26 -7.22
C TYR A 8 -8.46 10.80 -6.19
N LEU A 9 -7.49 11.65 -5.86
CA LEU A 9 -6.36 11.25 -5.03
C LEU A 9 -6.77 11.29 -3.56
N ILE A 10 -6.46 10.21 -2.85
CA ILE A 10 -6.49 10.18 -1.39
C ILE A 10 -5.06 10.03 -0.88
N GLU A 11 -4.83 10.53 0.34
CA GLU A 11 -3.53 10.43 1.02
C GLU A 11 -3.69 9.68 2.34
N PRO A 12 -3.82 8.33 2.33
CA PRO A 12 -4.05 7.55 3.54
C PRO A 12 -2.93 7.69 4.58
N ARG A 13 -1.73 8.08 4.13
CA ARG A 13 -0.59 8.41 4.99
C ARG A 13 -0.88 9.59 5.92
N LYS A 14 -1.82 10.46 5.59
CA LYS A 14 -2.19 11.63 6.41
C LYS A 14 -3.33 11.33 7.37
N TRP A 15 -3.96 10.16 7.29
CA TRP A 15 -5.05 9.78 8.17
C TRP A 15 -4.56 9.57 9.61
N THR A 16 -5.35 10.04 10.57
CA THR A 16 -5.09 9.91 12.02
C THR A 16 -5.61 8.61 12.60
N GLU A 17 -6.50 7.92 11.88
CA GLU A 17 -7.09 6.65 12.26
C GLU A 17 -6.99 5.68 11.07
N LEU A 18 -6.67 4.42 11.39
CA LEU A 18 -6.57 3.32 10.44
C LEU A 18 -7.21 2.07 11.07
N PRO A 19 -8.03 1.32 10.33
CA PRO A 19 -8.55 1.60 8.98
C PRO A 19 -9.37 2.90 8.88
N GLY A 20 -9.49 3.48 7.68
CA GLY A 20 -10.20 4.74 7.49
C GLY A 20 -11.71 4.56 7.25
N ASP A 21 -12.48 5.64 7.44
CA ASP A 21 -13.91 5.69 7.12
C ASP A 21 -14.13 5.92 5.61
N TRP A 22 -14.34 4.82 4.88
CA TRP A 22 -14.61 4.88 3.45
C TRP A 22 -15.96 5.52 3.09
N GLN A 23 -16.96 5.50 3.98
CA GLN A 23 -18.22 6.19 3.71
C GLN A 23 -18.00 7.70 3.70
N ALA A 24 -17.22 8.23 4.64
CA ALA A 24 -16.82 9.63 4.65
C ALA A 24 -15.96 9.99 3.42
N VAL A 25 -15.01 9.14 3.01
CA VAL A 25 -14.15 9.38 1.82
C VAL A 25 -14.97 9.51 0.52
N PHE A 26 -16.04 8.73 0.38
CA PHE A 26 -16.91 8.77 -0.79
C PHE A 26 -18.13 9.69 -0.62
N GLY A 27 -18.46 10.12 0.61
CA GLY A 27 -19.67 10.88 0.93
C GLY A 27 -20.96 10.07 0.75
N ARG A 28 -20.87 8.73 0.69
CA ARG A 28 -22.01 7.83 0.48
C ARG A 28 -21.71 6.41 0.95
N ARG A 29 -22.77 5.64 1.22
CA ARG A 29 -22.70 4.20 1.50
C ARG A 29 -23.00 3.41 0.23
N ALA A 30 -22.05 2.59 -0.20
CA ALA A 30 -22.13 1.73 -1.38
C ALA A 30 -21.14 0.57 -1.26
N PRO A 31 -21.34 -0.56 -1.96
CA PRO A 31 -20.36 -1.65 -2.01
C PRO A 31 -18.98 -1.15 -2.45
N LEU A 32 -17.94 -1.65 -1.80
CA LEU A 32 -16.55 -1.27 -2.07
C LEU A 32 -15.82 -2.33 -2.89
N ALA A 33 -15.19 -1.89 -3.96
CA ALA A 33 -14.32 -2.69 -4.81
C ALA A 33 -12.90 -2.10 -4.84
N VAL A 34 -11.89 -2.95 -4.80
CA VAL A 34 -10.47 -2.55 -4.89
C VAL A 34 -9.83 -3.13 -6.14
N GLU A 35 -9.05 -2.34 -6.88
CA GLU A 35 -8.10 -2.85 -7.87
C GLU A 35 -6.65 -2.61 -7.39
N ILE A 36 -5.89 -3.69 -7.21
CA ILE A 36 -4.47 -3.63 -6.86
C ILE A 36 -3.63 -3.66 -8.13
N GLY A 37 -2.78 -2.66 -8.32
CA GLY A 37 -1.91 -2.55 -9.49
C GLY A 37 -2.69 -2.20 -10.76
N PHE A 38 -3.57 -1.19 -10.69
CA PHE A 38 -4.46 -0.83 -11.79
C PHE A 38 -3.74 -0.35 -13.07
N GLY A 39 -2.43 -0.07 -13.02
CA GLY A 39 -1.64 0.35 -14.18
C GLY A 39 -2.23 1.59 -14.86
N ASN A 40 -2.66 1.48 -16.11
CA ASN A 40 -3.25 2.62 -16.84
C ASN A 40 -4.75 2.88 -16.51
N GLY A 41 -5.31 2.15 -15.54
CA GLY A 41 -6.63 2.40 -14.94
C GLY A 41 -7.81 2.16 -15.86
N GLU A 42 -7.64 1.31 -16.87
CA GLU A 42 -8.68 1.08 -17.88
C GLU A 42 -9.82 0.23 -17.35
N PHE A 43 -9.48 -0.85 -16.63
CA PHE A 43 -10.45 -1.67 -15.94
C PHE A 43 -11.19 -0.83 -14.91
N LEU A 44 -10.47 -0.15 -14.01
CA LEU A 44 -11.06 0.72 -12.99
C LEU A 44 -12.07 1.71 -13.56
N ALA A 45 -11.69 2.43 -14.63
CA ALA A 45 -12.57 3.40 -15.27
C ALA A 45 -13.80 2.74 -15.91
N GLU A 46 -13.64 1.57 -16.53
CA GLU A 46 -14.75 0.86 -17.16
C GLU A 46 -15.70 0.24 -16.13
N ALA A 47 -15.18 -0.43 -15.11
CA ALA A 47 -15.95 -1.01 -14.01
C ALA A 47 -16.76 0.08 -13.30
N ALA A 48 -16.13 1.21 -12.96
CA ALA A 48 -16.80 2.35 -12.34
C ALA A 48 -17.87 3.00 -13.22
N THR A 49 -17.69 2.99 -14.55
CA THR A 49 -18.71 3.48 -15.50
C THR A 49 -19.92 2.55 -15.53
N ARG A 50 -19.70 1.23 -15.50
CA ARG A 50 -20.76 0.22 -15.58
C ARG A 50 -21.50 0.00 -14.26
N GLN A 51 -20.88 0.33 -13.14
CA GLN A 51 -21.43 0.14 -11.80
C GLN A 51 -21.40 1.47 -11.04
N PRO A 52 -22.25 2.45 -11.41
CA PRO A 52 -22.29 3.76 -10.75
C PRO A 52 -22.67 3.67 -9.26
N ASP A 53 -23.40 2.62 -8.88
CA ASP A 53 -23.84 2.35 -7.51
C ASP A 53 -22.75 1.74 -6.62
N TRP A 54 -21.57 1.46 -7.17
CA TRP A 54 -20.41 0.91 -6.46
C TRP A 54 -19.32 1.96 -6.28
N ASN A 55 -18.54 1.84 -5.21
CA ASN A 55 -17.35 2.64 -4.95
C ASN A 55 -16.09 1.84 -5.30
N PHE A 56 -15.16 2.46 -6.04
CA PHE A 56 -13.93 1.82 -6.48
C PHE A 56 -12.69 2.50 -5.92
N VAL A 57 -11.73 1.71 -5.42
CA VAL A 57 -10.44 2.19 -4.93
C VAL A 57 -9.32 1.55 -5.73
N GLY A 58 -8.43 2.36 -6.30
CA GLY A 58 -7.26 1.89 -7.02
C GLY A 58 -5.97 2.13 -6.24
N PHE A 59 -5.12 1.10 -6.12
CA PHE A 59 -3.75 1.23 -5.59
C PHE A 59 -2.70 0.98 -6.66
N GLU A 60 -1.73 1.89 -6.77
CA GLU A 60 -0.62 1.80 -7.73
C GLU A 60 0.62 2.51 -7.19
N VAL A 61 1.81 1.99 -7.48
CA VAL A 61 3.08 2.58 -7.01
C VAL A 61 3.66 3.59 -8.02
N SER A 62 3.33 3.43 -9.30
CA SER A 62 3.76 4.32 -10.39
C SER A 62 2.97 5.64 -10.43
N LEU A 63 3.66 6.75 -10.21
CA LEU A 63 3.08 8.09 -10.28
C LEU A 63 2.52 8.41 -11.68
N THR A 64 3.21 7.95 -12.73
CA THR A 64 2.76 8.14 -14.12
C THR A 64 1.44 7.41 -14.40
N CYS A 65 1.28 6.20 -13.86
CA CYS A 65 0.04 5.43 -13.97
C CYS A 65 -1.10 6.10 -13.22
N LEU A 66 -0.84 6.60 -12.02
CA LEU A 66 -1.78 7.37 -11.20
C LEU A 66 -2.30 8.62 -11.94
N GLU A 67 -1.40 9.42 -12.50
CA GLU A 67 -1.74 10.64 -13.24
C GLU A 67 -2.57 10.34 -14.50
N LYS A 68 -2.15 9.35 -15.30
CA LYS A 68 -2.88 8.92 -16.51
C LYS A 68 -4.29 8.45 -16.18
N THR A 69 -4.43 7.69 -15.08
CA THR A 69 -5.71 7.18 -14.61
C THR A 69 -6.60 8.31 -14.13
N GLY A 70 -6.10 9.22 -13.30
CA GLY A 70 -6.87 10.38 -12.85
C GLY A 70 -7.40 11.23 -14.02
N ARG A 71 -6.58 11.46 -15.06
CA ARG A 71 -7.04 12.15 -16.29
C ARG A 71 -8.12 11.38 -17.04
N ARG A 72 -8.04 10.04 -17.06
CA ARG A 72 -9.05 9.18 -17.69
C ARG A 72 -10.38 9.24 -16.92
N LEU A 73 -10.33 9.18 -15.60
CA LEU A 73 -11.50 9.29 -14.74
C LEU A 73 -12.15 10.67 -14.87
N ALA A 74 -11.34 11.74 -14.87
CA ALA A 74 -11.81 13.11 -15.05
C ALA A 74 -12.57 13.29 -16.38
N ARG A 75 -12.00 12.80 -17.49
CA ARG A 75 -12.63 12.83 -18.82
C ARG A 75 -13.95 12.06 -18.89
N ARG A 76 -14.17 11.07 -18.04
CA ARG A 76 -15.42 10.31 -17.94
C ARG A 76 -16.39 10.86 -16.89
N GLY A 77 -16.03 11.92 -16.17
CA GLY A 77 -16.88 12.50 -15.13
C GLY A 77 -17.16 11.57 -13.94
N LEU A 78 -16.33 10.55 -13.71
CA LEU A 78 -16.61 9.54 -12.68
C LEU A 78 -16.43 10.14 -11.28
N ALA A 79 -17.41 9.93 -10.39
CA ALA A 79 -17.35 10.41 -9.00
C ALA A 79 -17.08 9.28 -7.99
N ASN A 80 -17.30 8.04 -8.40
CA ASN A 80 -17.26 6.82 -7.58
C ASN A 80 -15.89 6.12 -7.57
N VAL A 81 -14.80 6.85 -7.81
CA VAL A 81 -13.44 6.29 -7.81
C VAL A 81 -12.52 7.11 -6.90
N ARG A 82 -11.65 6.43 -6.16
CA ARG A 82 -10.50 7.03 -5.44
C ARG A 82 -9.22 6.27 -5.77
N LEU A 83 -8.09 6.96 -5.75
CA LEU A 83 -6.77 6.44 -6.11
C LEU A 83 -5.77 6.78 -5.02
N ALA A 84 -4.89 5.85 -4.67
CA ALA A 84 -3.79 6.12 -3.76
C ALA A 84 -2.46 5.53 -4.26
N ARG A 85 -1.37 6.27 -4.01
CA ARG A 85 -0.02 5.82 -4.31
C ARG A 85 0.60 5.00 -3.17
N VAL A 86 0.27 3.71 -3.10
CA VAL A 86 0.65 2.80 -2.02
C VAL A 86 0.84 1.37 -2.57
N ASP A 87 1.70 0.56 -1.94
CA ASP A 87 1.75 -0.88 -2.21
C ASP A 87 0.39 -1.50 -1.87
N GLY A 88 -0.22 -2.20 -2.83
CA GLY A 88 -1.58 -2.69 -2.69
C GLY A 88 -1.76 -3.77 -1.62
N ARG A 89 -0.72 -4.56 -1.28
CA ARG A 89 -0.81 -5.55 -0.19
C ARG A 89 -0.87 -4.85 1.16
N PHE A 90 0.01 -3.87 1.35
CA PHE A 90 -0.01 -3.03 2.55
C PHE A 90 -1.32 -2.25 2.65
N ALA A 91 -1.75 -1.61 1.56
CA ALA A 91 -2.97 -0.82 1.54
C ALA A 91 -4.22 -1.66 1.86
N LEU A 92 -4.34 -2.85 1.28
CA LEU A 92 -5.47 -3.74 1.53
C LEU A 92 -5.57 -4.12 3.01
N ARG A 93 -4.44 -4.43 3.65
CA ARG A 93 -4.39 -4.81 5.07
C ARG A 93 -4.71 -3.64 6.00
N GLU A 94 -4.08 -2.49 5.78
CA GLU A 94 -4.10 -1.39 6.76
C GLU A 94 -5.27 -0.44 6.58
N LEU A 95 -5.81 -0.30 5.37
CA LEU A 95 -6.76 0.78 5.05
C LEU A 95 -8.23 0.34 5.09
N PHE A 96 -8.52 -0.95 5.14
CA PHE A 96 -9.89 -1.48 5.09
C PHE A 96 -10.26 -2.17 6.40
N PRO A 97 -11.42 -1.86 6.98
CA PRO A 97 -11.99 -2.66 8.07
C PRO A 97 -12.22 -4.12 7.65
N ASP A 98 -12.27 -5.03 8.62
CA ASP A 98 -12.62 -6.43 8.37
C ASP A 98 -14.04 -6.52 7.80
N GLY A 99 -14.25 -7.38 6.81
CA GLY A 99 -15.57 -7.60 6.21
C GLY A 99 -16.16 -6.39 5.45
N SER A 100 -15.34 -5.43 5.00
CA SER A 100 -15.81 -4.19 4.38
C SER A 100 -15.78 -4.18 2.85
N LEU A 101 -15.10 -5.13 2.21
CA LEU A 101 -14.92 -5.17 0.76
C LEU A 101 -15.83 -6.20 0.09
N ALA A 102 -16.60 -5.75 -0.89
CA ALA A 102 -17.40 -6.64 -1.73
C ALA A 102 -16.54 -7.35 -2.79
N ARG A 103 -15.53 -6.65 -3.35
CA ARG A 103 -14.68 -7.19 -4.43
C ARG A 103 -13.23 -6.72 -4.34
N VAL A 104 -12.30 -7.60 -4.70
CA VAL A 104 -10.88 -7.25 -4.91
C VAL A 104 -10.42 -7.80 -6.26
N TYR A 105 -9.80 -6.95 -7.08
CA TYR A 105 -9.31 -7.27 -8.42
C TYR A 105 -7.79 -7.18 -8.48
N VAL A 106 -7.18 -8.15 -9.13
CA VAL A 106 -5.77 -8.15 -9.51
C VAL A 106 -5.65 -8.61 -10.95
N HIS A 107 -5.08 -7.77 -11.81
CA HIS A 107 -4.94 -8.07 -13.23
C HIS A 107 -3.47 -8.06 -13.66
N PHE A 108 -3.02 -9.18 -14.22
CA PHE A 108 -1.69 -9.38 -14.78
C PHE A 108 -0.54 -8.99 -13.83
N PRO A 109 -0.54 -9.47 -12.56
CA PRO A 109 0.54 -9.17 -11.63
C PRO A 109 1.85 -9.81 -12.11
N CYS A 110 2.99 -9.23 -11.71
CA CYS A 110 4.29 -9.80 -12.07
C CYS A 110 4.43 -11.21 -11.47
N PRO A 111 4.64 -12.26 -12.30
CA PRO A 111 4.56 -13.64 -11.84
C PRO A 111 5.83 -14.09 -11.07
N TRP A 112 6.96 -13.39 -11.23
CA TRP A 112 8.25 -13.77 -10.63
C TRP A 112 8.60 -15.26 -10.85
N PRO A 113 9.05 -15.66 -12.06
CA PRO A 113 9.17 -17.07 -12.42
C PRO A 113 10.23 -17.85 -11.62
N LYS A 114 11.31 -17.18 -11.19
CA LYS A 114 12.40 -17.84 -10.46
C LYS A 114 11.96 -18.20 -9.04
N ALA A 115 12.15 -19.45 -8.62
CA ALA A 115 11.76 -19.96 -7.28
C ALA A 115 12.29 -19.09 -6.12
N ARG A 116 13.52 -18.60 -6.22
CA ARG A 116 14.12 -17.65 -5.25
C ARG A 116 13.34 -16.35 -5.06
N HIS A 117 12.44 -16.01 -5.99
CA HIS A 117 11.59 -14.81 -5.95
C HIS A 117 10.14 -15.15 -5.55
N ALA A 118 9.82 -16.37 -5.15
CA ALA A 118 8.44 -16.76 -4.80
C ALA A 118 7.82 -15.83 -3.74
N LYS A 119 8.61 -15.35 -2.77
CA LYS A 119 8.16 -14.37 -1.75
C LYS A 119 7.70 -13.01 -2.33
N ARG A 120 8.08 -12.70 -3.57
CA ARG A 120 7.69 -11.45 -4.28
C ARG A 120 6.36 -11.59 -5.03
N ARG A 121 5.85 -12.80 -5.20
CA ARG A 121 4.53 -13.04 -5.82
C ARG A 121 3.45 -12.41 -4.95
N LEU A 122 2.47 -11.79 -5.60
CA LEU A 122 1.40 -11.10 -4.91
C LEU A 122 0.54 -12.08 -4.11
N VAL A 123 0.03 -13.12 -4.78
CA VAL A 123 -0.76 -14.19 -4.15
C VAL A 123 0.14 -15.12 -3.36
N ASN A 124 0.40 -14.74 -2.12
CA ASN A 124 1.08 -15.53 -1.10
C ASN A 124 0.17 -15.75 0.11
N GLY A 125 0.62 -16.52 1.11
CA GLY A 125 -0.20 -16.87 2.27
C GLY A 125 -0.71 -15.66 3.07
N ASP A 126 0.12 -14.64 3.28
CA ASP A 126 -0.28 -13.44 4.03
C ASP A 126 -1.28 -12.58 3.26
N PHE A 127 -1.14 -12.52 1.93
CA PHE A 127 -2.10 -11.84 1.06
C PHE A 127 -3.45 -12.55 1.06
N VAL A 128 -3.46 -13.89 0.95
CA VAL A 128 -4.69 -14.70 1.02
C VAL A 128 -5.38 -14.54 2.38
N ARG A 129 -4.62 -14.56 3.48
CA ARG A 129 -5.17 -14.29 4.82
C ARG A 129 -5.76 -12.87 4.90
N THR A 130 -5.08 -11.88 4.34
CA THR A 130 -5.58 -10.50 4.31
C THR A 130 -6.89 -10.40 3.53
N LEU A 131 -6.98 -11.02 2.35
CA LEU A 131 -8.22 -11.09 1.57
C LEU A 131 -9.37 -11.67 2.40
N ALA A 132 -9.11 -12.77 3.10
CA ALA A 132 -10.09 -13.46 3.94
C ALA A 132 -10.53 -12.62 5.15
N ALA A 133 -9.72 -11.67 5.62
CA ALA A 133 -10.10 -10.75 6.68
C ALA A 133 -10.98 -9.60 6.16
N VAL A 134 -10.58 -8.97 5.04
CA VAL A 134 -11.19 -7.71 4.58
C VAL A 134 -12.41 -7.88 3.68
N LEU A 135 -12.54 -9.00 2.96
CA LEU A 135 -13.72 -9.26 2.13
C LEU A 135 -14.95 -9.49 3.01
N GLU A 136 -16.12 -8.98 2.64
CA GLU A 136 -17.39 -9.33 3.30
C GLU A 136 -17.76 -10.81 3.07
N PRO A 137 -18.69 -11.41 3.83
CA PRO A 137 -19.22 -12.73 3.52
C PRO A 137 -19.76 -12.79 2.08
N GLY A 138 -19.30 -13.75 1.27
CA GLY A 138 -19.64 -13.81 -0.17
C GLY A 138 -18.88 -12.79 -1.05
N GLY A 139 -17.99 -11.99 -0.46
CA GLY A 139 -17.07 -11.12 -1.17
C GLY A 139 -16.09 -11.94 -2.03
N VAL A 140 -15.69 -11.39 -3.18
CA VAL A 140 -14.91 -12.14 -4.19
C VAL A 140 -13.59 -11.46 -4.49
N PHE A 141 -12.53 -12.25 -4.49
CA PHE A 141 -11.25 -11.93 -5.10
C PHE A 141 -11.21 -12.45 -6.54
N GLU A 142 -10.87 -11.59 -7.51
CA GLU A 142 -10.64 -11.94 -8.91
C GLU A 142 -9.18 -11.72 -9.29
N LEU A 143 -8.54 -12.78 -9.78
CA LEU A 143 -7.23 -12.76 -10.40
C LEU A 143 -7.38 -13.07 -11.89
N ASN A 144 -6.90 -12.18 -12.75
CA ASN A 144 -6.67 -12.51 -14.17
C ASN A 144 -5.16 -12.49 -14.47
N THR A 145 -4.67 -13.51 -15.20
CA THR A 145 -3.25 -13.63 -15.56
C THR A 145 -3.10 -14.31 -16.93
N ASP A 146 -2.01 -14.02 -17.64
CA ASP A 146 -1.62 -14.70 -18.90
C ASP A 146 -0.59 -15.83 -18.65
N VAL A 147 -0.41 -16.23 -17.39
CA VAL A 147 0.61 -17.19 -16.96
C VAL A 147 -0.03 -18.39 -16.28
N ASP A 148 -0.12 -19.51 -17.02
CA ASP A 148 -0.81 -20.74 -16.61
C ASP A 148 -0.35 -21.24 -15.24
N TRP A 149 0.95 -21.49 -15.05
CA TRP A 149 1.49 -22.00 -13.78
C TRP A 149 1.22 -21.06 -12.59
N TYR A 150 1.15 -19.76 -12.83
CA TYR A 150 0.89 -18.78 -11.77
C TYR A 150 -0.58 -18.81 -11.35
N ALA A 151 -1.50 -19.06 -12.28
CA ALA A 151 -2.91 -19.25 -11.96
C ALA A 151 -3.13 -20.51 -11.10
N PHE A 152 -2.44 -21.62 -11.43
CA PHE A 152 -2.50 -22.85 -10.63
C PHE A 152 -1.92 -22.62 -9.23
N GLU A 153 -0.73 -22.03 -9.10
CA GLU A 153 -0.15 -21.73 -7.79
C GLU A 153 -1.04 -20.80 -6.95
N ALA A 154 -1.64 -19.78 -7.56
CA ALA A 154 -2.59 -18.90 -6.88
C ALA A 154 -3.81 -19.66 -6.38
N THR A 155 -4.34 -20.58 -7.18
CA THR A 155 -5.49 -21.45 -6.83
C THR A 155 -5.15 -22.30 -5.60
N GLU A 156 -4.01 -22.99 -5.60
CA GLU A 156 -3.55 -23.80 -4.46
C GLU A 156 -3.41 -22.96 -3.19
N ARG A 157 -2.84 -21.75 -3.30
CA ARG A 157 -2.67 -20.83 -2.16
C ARG A 157 -4.01 -20.36 -1.59
N LEU A 158 -4.98 -20.06 -2.45
CA LEU A 158 -6.32 -19.63 -2.05
C LEU A 158 -7.08 -20.77 -1.35
N GLN A 159 -6.89 -22.01 -1.79
CA GLN A 159 -7.53 -23.20 -1.19
C GLN A 159 -6.90 -23.60 0.14
N ALA A 160 -5.58 -23.42 0.31
CA ALA A 160 -4.82 -23.95 1.44
C ALA A 160 -5.33 -23.49 2.83
N GLY A 161 -5.92 -22.29 2.94
CA GLY A 161 -6.39 -21.74 4.21
C GLY A 161 -7.82 -22.10 4.59
N GLY A 162 -8.60 -22.74 3.72
CA GLY A 162 -10.01 -23.07 3.96
C GLY A 162 -10.97 -21.87 4.04
N TRP A 163 -10.49 -20.64 3.81
CA TRP A 163 -11.30 -19.41 3.87
C TRP A 163 -12.14 -19.15 2.63
N PHE A 164 -11.84 -19.81 1.51
CA PHE A 164 -12.42 -19.51 0.21
C PHE A 164 -13.03 -20.74 -0.45
N VAL A 165 -14.12 -20.52 -1.17
CA VAL A 165 -14.52 -21.39 -2.29
C VAL A 165 -13.84 -20.84 -3.54
N VAL A 166 -13.01 -21.65 -4.19
CA VAL A 166 -12.23 -21.22 -5.35
C VAL A 166 -12.83 -21.79 -6.63
N HIS A 167 -13.16 -20.89 -7.55
CA HIS A 167 -13.67 -21.19 -8.88
C HIS A 167 -12.60 -20.84 -9.91
N GLY A 168 -12.19 -21.79 -10.74
CA GLY A 168 -11.04 -21.61 -11.60
C GLY A 168 -9.98 -22.68 -11.41
N PRO A 169 -8.86 -22.57 -12.11
CA PRO A 169 -8.57 -21.58 -13.15
C PRO A 169 -9.33 -21.87 -14.46
N TRP A 170 -9.95 -20.86 -15.08
CA TRP A 170 -10.64 -21.00 -16.38
C TRP A 170 -10.02 -20.09 -17.42
N VAL A 171 -10.00 -20.55 -18.69
CA VAL A 171 -9.70 -19.64 -19.79
C VAL A 171 -10.89 -18.70 -19.98
N LEU A 172 -10.64 -17.41 -19.88
CA LEU A 172 -11.66 -16.39 -19.97
C LEU A 172 -12.19 -16.28 -21.41
N SER A 173 -13.36 -16.87 -21.67
CA SER A 173 -14.19 -16.58 -22.84
C SER A 173 -14.82 -15.19 -22.69
N ARG A 174 -15.05 -14.48 -23.80
CA ARG A 174 -15.33 -13.04 -23.86
C ARG A 174 -16.55 -12.60 -23.02
N GLU A 175 -16.36 -12.16 -21.77
CA GLU A 175 -17.34 -11.33 -21.04
C GLU A 175 -16.67 -10.34 -20.09
N GLY A 176 -17.18 -9.09 -20.06
CA GLY A 176 -16.86 -8.09 -19.03
C GLY A 176 -15.89 -6.96 -19.42
N PRO A 177 -15.67 -5.99 -18.51
CA PRO A 177 -14.70 -4.92 -18.67
C PRO A 177 -13.27 -5.48 -18.66
N GLY A 178 -12.48 -5.17 -19.69
CA GLY A 178 -11.12 -5.72 -19.84
C GLY A 178 -10.00 -4.69 -19.82
N THR A 179 -8.79 -5.12 -19.44
CA THR A 179 -7.59 -4.25 -19.38
C THR A 179 -6.91 -4.06 -20.75
N ARG A 180 -5.96 -3.11 -20.84
CA ARG A 180 -5.05 -2.97 -21.99
C ARG A 180 -4.33 -4.27 -22.31
N TYR A 181 -3.85 -4.95 -21.26
CA TYR A 181 -3.12 -6.21 -21.37
C TYR A 181 -4.01 -7.29 -21.94
N GLU A 182 -5.24 -7.43 -21.44
CA GLU A 182 -6.21 -8.38 -21.98
C GLU A 182 -6.47 -8.14 -23.48
N ARG A 183 -6.65 -6.88 -23.91
CA ARG A 183 -6.83 -6.57 -25.35
C ARG A 183 -5.57 -6.85 -26.16
N LYS A 184 -4.38 -6.54 -25.63
CA LYS A 184 -3.09 -6.79 -26.29
C LYS A 184 -2.84 -8.30 -26.44
N TRP A 185 -2.96 -9.05 -25.35
CA TRP A 185 -2.72 -10.48 -25.29
C TRP A 185 -3.71 -11.26 -26.15
N ARG A 186 -4.97 -10.83 -26.21
CA ARG A 186 -5.94 -11.39 -27.16
C ARG A 186 -5.57 -11.14 -28.62
N LYS A 187 -5.09 -9.93 -28.96
CA LYS A 187 -4.57 -9.67 -30.33
C LYS A 187 -3.38 -10.57 -30.68
N GLU A 188 -2.60 -10.97 -29.68
CA GLU A 188 -1.48 -11.90 -29.83
C GLU A 188 -1.88 -13.39 -29.69
N GLY A 189 -3.19 -13.70 -29.59
CA GLY A 189 -3.69 -15.08 -29.45
C GLY A 189 -3.39 -15.75 -28.10
N ARG A 190 -2.92 -15.00 -27.10
CA ARG A 190 -2.62 -15.52 -25.77
C ARG A 190 -3.90 -15.73 -24.97
N ARG A 191 -3.92 -16.81 -24.18
CA ARG A 191 -5.01 -17.11 -23.24
C ARG A 191 -4.90 -16.22 -22.00
N VAL A 192 -6.04 -15.76 -21.52
CA VAL A 192 -6.16 -15.11 -20.21
C VAL A 192 -6.88 -16.08 -19.29
N ILE A 193 -6.30 -16.35 -18.13
CA ILE A 193 -6.83 -17.27 -17.14
C ILE A 193 -7.39 -16.46 -15.98
N ARG A 194 -8.61 -16.80 -15.57
CA ARG A 194 -9.30 -16.23 -14.42
C ARG A 194 -9.37 -17.23 -13.27
N VAL A 195 -9.11 -16.73 -12.06
CA VAL A 195 -9.39 -17.41 -10.79
C VAL A 195 -10.27 -16.50 -9.95
N LEU A 196 -11.39 -17.02 -9.47
CA LEU A 196 -12.27 -16.35 -8.52
C LEU A 196 -12.18 -17.08 -7.17
N ALA A 197 -12.11 -16.33 -6.09
CA ALA A 197 -12.18 -16.86 -4.73
C ALA A 197 -13.26 -16.13 -3.94
N GLU A 198 -14.33 -16.83 -3.62
CA GLU A 198 -15.44 -16.33 -2.83
C GLU A 198 -15.19 -16.63 -1.35
N ARG A 199 -15.27 -15.60 -0.50
CA ARG A 199 -15.01 -15.74 0.93
C ARG A 199 -16.12 -16.55 1.61
N ARG A 200 -15.73 -17.66 2.24
CA ARG A 200 -16.57 -18.54 3.06
C ARG A 200 -16.45 -18.25 4.55
N SER A 201 -15.25 -17.96 5.05
CA SER A 201 -15.00 -17.71 6.48
C SER A 201 -13.98 -16.59 6.67
N PRO A 202 -14.07 -15.82 7.78
CA PRO A 202 -13.07 -14.82 8.12
C PRO A 202 -11.71 -15.44 8.41
N ALA A 203 -10.67 -14.67 8.13
CA ALA A 203 -9.39 -14.80 8.82
C ALA A 203 -9.15 -13.59 9.71
N GLU A 204 -8.21 -13.71 10.64
CA GLU A 204 -7.69 -12.57 11.40
C GLU A 204 -6.47 -11.98 10.69
N VAL A 205 -6.33 -10.65 10.75
CA VAL A 205 -5.17 -9.95 10.21
C VAL A 205 -4.64 -8.95 11.23
N ASN A 206 -3.33 -9.00 11.47
CA ASN A 206 -2.66 -8.02 12.31
C ASN A 206 -2.30 -6.78 11.50
N ARG A 207 -2.78 -5.62 11.93
CA ARG A 207 -2.48 -4.30 11.35
C ARG A 207 -1.34 -3.66 12.11
N ILE A 208 -0.39 -3.06 11.41
CA ILE A 208 0.83 -2.52 12.02
C ILE A 208 0.93 -1.00 11.91
N ALA A 209 0.12 -0.37 11.05
CA ALA A 209 0.12 1.07 10.89
C ALA A 209 -0.85 1.73 11.87
N GLU A 210 -0.43 2.83 12.49
CA GLU A 210 -1.31 3.69 13.30
C GLU A 210 -1.21 5.15 12.85
N GLY A 211 -2.08 6.01 13.37
CA GLY A 211 -2.04 7.44 13.03
C GLY A 211 -1.17 8.32 13.94
N LYS A 212 -0.83 7.88 15.16
CA LYS A 212 -0.08 8.69 16.14
C LYS A 212 1.33 8.99 15.62
N MET A 213 1.65 10.28 15.54
CA MET A 213 2.94 10.77 15.03
C MET A 213 4.07 10.57 16.06
N PRO A 214 5.11 9.77 15.76
CA PRO A 214 6.24 9.58 16.66
C PRO A 214 7.07 10.85 16.76
N HIS A 215 7.40 11.20 18.00
CA HIS A 215 8.32 12.27 18.33
C HIS A 215 8.97 11.96 19.68
N ALA A 216 10.17 12.49 19.88
CA ALA A 216 10.89 12.35 21.12
C ALA A 216 11.62 13.65 21.46
N ARG A 217 11.76 13.92 22.75
CA ARG A 217 12.55 15.05 23.26
C ARG A 217 13.91 14.58 23.75
N VAL A 218 14.91 15.39 23.47
CA VAL A 218 16.28 15.28 23.96
C VAL A 218 16.54 16.54 24.77
N ASN A 219 16.62 16.41 26.09
CA ASN A 219 16.73 17.55 27.00
C ASN A 219 18.17 18.07 27.17
N THR A 220 19.13 17.38 26.58
CA THR A 220 20.54 17.72 26.56
C THR A 220 20.88 18.51 25.29
N GLU A 221 22.01 19.22 25.31
CA GLU A 221 22.49 19.92 24.13
C GLU A 221 23.07 18.91 23.14
N VAL A 222 22.54 18.90 21.92
CA VAL A 222 23.01 18.01 20.85
C VAL A 222 24.17 18.69 20.12
N LYS A 223 25.38 18.14 20.30
CA LYS A 223 26.55 18.58 19.55
C LYS A 223 26.53 18.04 18.12
N ARG A 224 27.23 18.74 17.22
CA ARG A 224 27.32 18.34 15.80
C ARG A 224 27.91 16.94 15.61
N ASP A 225 28.89 16.54 16.43
CA ASP A 225 29.51 15.21 16.34
C ASP A 225 28.52 14.10 16.72
N ALA A 226 27.62 14.35 17.67
CA ALA A 226 26.55 13.43 18.03
C ALA A 226 25.52 13.26 16.89
N LEU A 227 25.34 14.28 16.04
CA LEU A 227 24.52 14.14 14.83
C LEU A 227 25.26 13.29 13.77
N TYR A 228 26.56 13.50 13.59
CA TYR A 228 27.36 12.68 12.65
C TYR A 228 27.39 11.20 13.05
N SER A 229 27.38 10.87 14.34
CA SER A 229 27.37 9.47 14.80
C SER A 229 26.09 8.71 14.43
N LEU A 230 25.01 9.40 14.06
CA LEU A 230 23.76 8.79 13.59
C LEU A 230 23.90 8.22 12.17
N LEU A 231 24.96 8.55 11.43
CA LEU A 231 25.18 8.00 10.10
C LEU A 231 25.39 6.49 10.21
N ASN A 232 24.62 5.71 9.43
CA ASN A 232 24.57 4.25 9.49
C ASN A 232 23.95 3.66 10.77
N LEU A 233 23.32 4.47 11.64
CA LEU A 233 22.46 3.95 12.70
C LEU A 233 21.40 3.04 12.07
N LYS A 234 21.39 1.79 12.48
CA LYS A 234 20.51 0.76 11.94
C LYS A 234 20.15 -0.25 13.02
N GLU A 235 18.94 -0.76 12.94
CA GLU A 235 18.50 -1.89 13.75
C GLU A 235 17.74 -2.87 12.85
N THR A 236 17.79 -4.15 13.20
CA THR A 236 17.08 -5.22 12.49
C THR A 236 16.51 -6.20 13.50
N TRP A 237 15.29 -6.66 13.24
CA TRP A 237 14.56 -7.65 14.05
C TRP A 237 13.75 -8.55 13.10
N PRO A 238 13.15 -9.66 13.57
CA PRO A 238 12.59 -10.69 12.69
C PRO A 238 11.59 -10.21 11.63
N LYS A 239 10.86 -9.12 11.91
CA LYS A 239 9.82 -8.57 11.02
C LYS A 239 10.05 -7.14 10.58
N GLY A 240 11.20 -6.56 10.86
CA GLY A 240 11.47 -5.20 10.43
C GLY A 240 12.90 -4.74 10.60
N ALA A 241 13.17 -3.59 10.01
CA ALA A 241 14.46 -2.93 10.08
C ALA A 241 14.30 -1.44 9.81
N PHE A 242 15.24 -0.64 10.29
CA PHE A 242 15.44 0.71 9.79
C PHE A 242 16.93 1.01 9.63
N ALA A 243 17.25 2.00 8.80
CA ALA A 243 18.60 2.54 8.68
C ALA A 243 18.56 4.03 8.35
N ILE A 244 19.44 4.79 9.00
CA ILE A 244 19.77 6.17 8.63
C ILE A 244 20.92 6.12 7.62
N LYS A 245 20.74 6.77 6.47
CA LYS A 245 21.68 6.67 5.34
C LYS A 245 22.36 7.97 4.98
N GLU A 246 21.71 9.10 5.20
CA GLU A 246 22.27 10.43 4.93
C GLU A 246 21.81 11.40 6.00
N ILE A 247 22.62 12.44 6.20
CA ILE A 247 22.36 13.53 7.14
C ILE A 247 22.66 14.83 6.41
N PHE A 248 21.71 15.75 6.43
CA PHE A 248 21.83 17.09 5.89
C PHE A 248 21.76 18.08 7.05
N PHE A 249 22.74 18.96 7.16
CA PHE A 249 22.81 19.96 8.22
C PHE A 249 22.25 21.29 7.72
N ALA A 250 21.45 21.94 8.55
CA ALA A 250 21.09 23.32 8.30
C ALA A 250 22.32 24.23 8.46
N PRO A 251 22.45 25.32 7.68
CA PRO A 251 23.59 26.23 7.76
C PRO A 251 23.76 26.90 9.13
N ASP A 252 22.64 27.13 9.84
CA ASP A 252 22.61 27.70 11.19
C ASP A 252 23.08 26.72 12.28
N GLY A 253 23.16 25.42 11.97
CA GLY A 253 23.51 24.36 12.92
C GLY A 253 22.39 23.97 13.89
N ASP A 254 21.21 24.60 13.80
CA ASP A 254 20.10 24.40 14.74
C ASP A 254 19.16 23.26 14.30
N SER A 255 19.40 22.66 13.14
CA SER A 255 18.67 21.47 12.70
C SER A 255 19.47 20.56 11.77
N ALA A 256 19.05 19.31 11.73
CA ALA A 256 19.51 18.30 10.79
C ALA A 256 18.32 17.50 10.25
N LEU A 257 18.43 17.12 8.98
CA LEU A 257 17.49 16.26 8.27
C LEU A 257 18.17 14.92 8.00
N LEU A 258 17.57 13.84 8.50
CA LEU A 258 18.12 12.49 8.42
C LEU A 258 17.30 11.68 7.43
N ARG A 259 17.93 11.20 6.36
CA ARG A 259 17.26 10.32 5.40
C ARG A 259 17.21 8.90 5.95
N ALA A 260 16.01 8.41 6.20
CA ALA A 260 15.74 7.12 6.79
C ALA A 260 15.05 6.18 5.81
N PHE A 261 15.39 4.89 5.93
CA PHE A 261 14.76 3.79 5.24
C PHE A 261 14.23 2.83 6.27
N SER A 262 13.00 2.34 6.09
CA SER A 262 12.45 1.31 6.94
C SER A 262 11.77 0.20 6.14
N SER A 263 11.68 -0.96 6.76
CA SER A 263 10.94 -2.11 6.26
C SER A 263 10.17 -2.73 7.42
N ASP A 264 8.88 -2.97 7.25
CA ASP A 264 8.07 -3.78 8.17
C ASP A 264 7.30 -4.82 7.33
N GLU A 265 7.49 -6.10 7.62
CA GLU A 265 6.79 -7.21 6.94
C GLU A 265 6.84 -7.12 5.39
N GLY A 266 7.96 -6.64 4.85
CA GLY A 266 8.19 -6.47 3.42
C GLY A 266 7.64 -5.16 2.82
N PHE A 267 6.93 -4.33 3.59
CA PHE A 267 6.57 -2.98 3.20
C PHE A 267 7.71 -2.01 3.47
N GLN A 268 8.19 -1.34 2.43
CA GLN A 268 9.34 -0.44 2.50
C GLN A 268 8.91 1.02 2.39
N GLN A 269 9.56 1.87 3.18
CA GLN A 269 9.29 3.31 3.20
C GLN A 269 10.58 4.13 3.26
N HIS A 270 10.57 5.26 2.57
CA HIS A 270 11.64 6.25 2.61
C HIS A 270 11.04 7.55 3.13
N TYR A 271 11.69 8.17 4.12
CA TYR A 271 11.20 9.36 4.79
C TYR A 271 12.37 10.13 5.42
N PHE A 272 12.07 11.32 5.92
CA PHE A 272 13.03 12.08 6.70
C PHE A 272 12.64 12.19 8.17
N ILE A 273 13.64 12.18 9.03
CA ILE A 273 13.54 12.54 10.44
C ILE A 273 14.20 13.92 10.58
N VAL A 274 13.53 14.83 11.28
CA VAL A 274 14.05 16.14 11.64
C VAL A 274 14.55 16.07 13.09
N VAL A 275 15.80 16.45 13.30
CA VAL A 275 16.35 16.78 14.61
C VAL A 275 16.52 18.29 14.64
N ALA A 276 15.79 18.98 15.51
CA ALA A 276 15.80 20.44 15.55
C ALA A 276 15.85 20.97 16.98
N LYS A 277 16.54 22.09 17.17
CA LYS A 277 16.59 22.82 18.43
C LYS A 277 15.25 23.50 18.68
N GLY A 278 14.71 23.32 19.87
CA GLY A 278 13.48 23.95 20.34
C GLY A 278 13.71 24.74 21.63
N ARG A 279 12.65 25.35 22.17
CA ARG A 279 12.73 26.18 23.39
C ARG A 279 13.10 25.40 24.66
N ARG A 280 12.96 24.08 24.67
CA ARG A 280 13.17 23.20 25.85
C ARG A 280 14.10 22.03 25.49
N GLY A 281 15.17 22.31 24.76
CA GLY A 281 16.07 21.29 24.20
C GLY A 281 15.69 20.90 22.78
N TRP A 282 16.14 19.73 22.35
CA TRP A 282 16.02 19.25 20.98
C TRP A 282 14.81 18.34 20.79
N ILE A 283 14.22 18.38 19.60
CA ILE A 283 13.12 17.49 19.20
C ILE A 283 13.55 16.60 18.04
N VAL A 284 13.26 15.31 18.15
CA VAL A 284 13.36 14.33 17.07
C VAL A 284 11.94 14.01 16.62
N LYS A 285 11.63 14.27 15.36
CA LYS A 285 10.28 14.06 14.80
C LYS A 285 10.34 13.67 13.34
N LEU A 286 9.25 13.18 12.79
CA LEU A 286 9.13 13.01 11.34
C LEU A 286 9.06 14.35 10.63
N ASP A 287 9.64 14.40 9.44
CA ASP A 287 9.46 15.49 8.49
C ASP A 287 7.99 15.61 8.04
N GLY A 288 7.52 16.85 7.91
CA GLY A 288 6.14 17.15 7.55
C GLY A 288 5.81 16.97 6.07
N ALA A 289 6.81 16.92 5.18
CA ALA A 289 6.60 16.81 3.74
C ALA A 289 6.54 15.34 3.27
N THR A 290 7.32 14.44 3.87
CA THR A 290 7.43 13.04 3.42
C THR A 290 6.51 12.04 4.11
N VAL A 291 5.74 12.49 5.12
CA VAL A 291 4.75 11.76 5.94
C VAL A 291 4.66 10.24 5.62
N PRO A 292 5.46 9.39 6.29
CA PRO A 292 5.33 7.94 6.15
C PRO A 292 4.09 7.41 6.88
N PHE A 293 3.70 6.18 6.57
CA PHE A 293 2.83 5.40 7.47
C PHE A 293 3.59 5.12 8.75
N ARG A 294 2.95 5.32 9.91
CA ARG A 294 3.60 5.17 11.23
C ARG A 294 3.63 3.70 11.64
N THR A 295 4.43 2.92 10.93
CA THR A 295 4.70 1.51 11.21
C THR A 295 5.68 1.37 12.38
N PRO A 296 5.84 0.16 12.96
CA PRO A 296 6.76 -0.06 14.08
C PRO A 296 8.20 0.36 13.76
N ALA A 297 8.73 0.07 12.57
CA ALA A 297 10.08 0.49 12.21
C ALA A 297 10.23 2.02 12.13
N VAL A 298 9.22 2.74 11.65
CA VAL A 298 9.23 4.21 11.61
C VAL A 298 9.31 4.79 13.02
N LYS A 299 8.44 4.32 13.93
CA LYS A 299 8.48 4.80 15.33
C LYS A 299 9.78 4.46 16.03
N ARG A 300 10.27 3.23 15.81
CA ARG A 300 11.54 2.76 16.37
C ARG A 300 12.71 3.59 15.87
N SER A 301 12.74 3.99 14.60
CA SER A 301 13.79 4.87 14.08
C SER A 301 13.83 6.23 14.78
N VAL A 302 12.68 6.84 15.08
CA VAL A 302 12.61 8.11 15.82
C VAL A 302 13.08 7.93 17.27
N ALA A 303 12.66 6.85 17.92
CA ALA A 303 13.09 6.53 19.29
C ALA A 303 14.60 6.26 19.38
N ALA A 304 15.14 5.48 18.45
CA ALA A 304 16.56 5.14 18.39
C ALA A 304 17.46 6.35 18.14
N VAL A 305 17.06 7.24 17.22
CA VAL A 305 17.77 8.52 17.02
C VAL A 305 17.79 9.33 18.32
N ALA A 306 16.66 9.43 19.01
CA ALA A 306 16.61 10.17 20.27
C ALA A 306 17.43 9.51 21.40
N ALA A 307 17.49 8.17 21.45
CA ALA A 307 18.31 7.45 22.42
C ALA A 307 19.81 7.67 22.16
N ALA A 308 20.26 7.50 20.91
CA ALA A 308 21.66 7.70 20.52
C ALA A 308 22.15 9.14 20.83
N LEU A 309 21.28 10.13 20.62
CA LEU A 309 21.60 11.52 20.95
C LEU A 309 21.72 11.78 22.45
N LYS A 310 20.94 11.09 23.29
CA LYS A 310 21.04 11.19 24.76
C LYS A 310 22.31 10.55 25.30
N GLU A 311 22.75 9.45 24.70
CA GLU A 311 23.98 8.73 25.10
C GLU A 311 25.26 9.48 24.68
N SER A 312 25.18 10.30 23.62
CA SER A 312 26.30 11.07 23.08
C SER A 312 26.42 12.50 23.68
N SER A 313 25.58 12.83 24.67
CA SER A 313 25.50 14.17 25.29
C SER A 313 26.36 14.30 26.55
#